data_AF-A0A376TFV1-F1
#
_entry.id   AF-A0A376TFV1-F1
#
_cell.length_a   1.000
_cell.length_b   1.000
_cell.length_c   1.000
_cell.angle_alpha   90.00
_cell.angle_beta   90.00
_cell.angle_gamma   90.00
#
_symmetry.space_group_name_H-M   'P 1'
#
loop_
_entity.id
_entity.type
_entity.pdbx_description
1 polymer ?
#
loop_
_entity_poly.entity_id
_entity_poly.type
_entity_poly.pdbx_seq_one_letter_code
_entity_poly.pdbx_strand_id
1 'polypeptide(L)'
;MEKNSLFSQRIRLRHLHTFVAVAQQGTLGRAAETLNLSQPALSKTLNELEQLTGARLFERGRQGAQLTLPGEQFLTHAVRVLDAINTAGQSLHRKEDLNNDVVRVGALPTAALGDITFGYRSVSSATKRDDLASCDNE
;
A
#
# COMPACT_ATOMS: atom_id res chain seq x y z
N MET A 1 -2.06 30.67 -7.49
CA MET A 1 -0.99 29.72 -7.13
C MET A 1 -0.97 29.33 -5.65
N GLU A 2 -1.68 30.04 -4.75
CA GLU A 2 -1.72 29.76 -3.30
C GLU A 2 -2.49 28.51 -2.84
N LYS A 3 -3.48 28.02 -3.61
CA LYS A 3 -4.32 26.88 -3.18
C LYS A 3 -3.54 25.58 -2.96
N ASN A 4 -2.49 25.32 -3.74
CA ASN A 4 -1.72 24.06 -3.65
C ASN A 4 -0.91 23.93 -2.36
N SER A 5 -0.42 25.04 -1.79
CA SER A 5 0.37 25.01 -0.56
C SER A 5 -0.50 24.68 0.67
N LEU A 6 -1.70 25.28 0.74
CA LEU A 6 -2.67 24.98 1.80
C LEU A 6 -3.21 23.55 1.72
N PHE A 7 -3.40 23.04 0.49
CA PHE A 7 -3.83 21.67 0.26
C PHE A 7 -2.83 20.67 0.87
N SER A 8 -1.53 20.84 0.61
CA SER A 8 -0.48 19.96 1.13
C SER A 8 -0.33 20.03 2.66
N GLN A 9 -0.66 21.15 3.30
CA GLN A 9 -0.57 21.31 4.76
C GLN A 9 -1.76 20.72 5.50
N ARG A 10 -2.94 20.66 4.86
CA ARG A 10 -4.16 20.14 5.49
C ARG A 10 -4.39 18.66 5.22
N ILE A 11 -3.90 18.15 4.09
CA ILE A 11 -4.00 16.72 3.80
C ILE A 11 -3.10 15.92 4.74
N ARG A 12 -3.68 14.91 5.38
CA ARG A 12 -2.96 13.97 6.25
C ARG A 12 -2.96 12.57 5.64
N LEU A 13 -1.97 11.76 6.02
CA LEU A 13 -1.84 10.37 5.56
C LEU A 13 -3.07 9.50 5.84
N ARG A 14 -3.76 9.76 6.96
CA ARG A 14 -5.03 9.08 7.27
C ARG A 14 -6.07 9.24 6.14
N HIS A 15 -6.13 10.41 5.48
CA HIS A 15 -7.08 10.65 4.40
C HIS A 15 -6.71 9.83 3.16
N LEU A 16 -5.41 9.73 2.84
CA LEU A 16 -4.94 8.89 1.73
C LEU A 16 -5.21 7.41 2.01
N HIS A 17 -4.91 6.92 3.21
CA HIS A 17 -5.21 5.53 3.58
C HIS A 17 -6.72 5.23 3.52
N THR A 18 -7.55 6.10 4.08
CA THR A 18 -9.01 5.97 4.00
C THR A 18 -9.50 5.95 2.55
N PHE A 19 -9.02 6.88 1.72
CA PHE A 19 -9.39 6.95 0.32
C PHE A 19 -9.01 5.69 -0.45
N VAL A 20 -7.76 5.24 -0.33
CA VAL A 20 -7.26 4.03 -1.01
C VAL A 20 -8.01 2.78 -0.54
N ALA A 21 -8.29 2.67 0.76
CA ALA A 21 -9.06 1.54 1.29
C ALA A 21 -10.48 1.49 0.72
N VAL A 22 -11.17 2.63 0.61
CA VAL A 22 -12.52 2.68 0.01
C VAL A 22 -12.46 2.35 -1.47
N ALA A 23 -11.46 2.86 -2.19
CA ALA A 23 -11.24 2.55 -3.61
C ALA A 23 -11.02 1.05 -3.85
N GLN A 24 -10.28 0.37 -2.96
CA GLN A 24 -10.00 -1.07 -3.07
C GLN A 24 -11.20 -1.94 -2.67
N GLN A 25 -11.94 -1.56 -1.63
CA GLN A 25 -13.03 -2.37 -1.09
C GLN A 25 -14.38 -2.11 -1.76
N GLY A 26 -14.53 -1.01 -2.50
CA GLY A 26 -15.77 -0.59 -3.19
C GLY A 26 -16.93 -0.21 -2.25
N THR A 27 -16.76 -0.39 -0.94
CA THR A 27 -17.79 -0.13 0.07
C THR A 27 -17.18 0.50 1.32
N LEU A 28 -17.89 1.49 1.86
CA LEU A 28 -17.47 2.20 3.07
C LEU A 28 -17.40 1.28 4.31
N GLY A 29 -18.29 0.28 4.39
CA GLY A 29 -18.34 -0.68 5.50
C GLY A 29 -17.10 -1.58 5.55
N ARG A 30 -16.77 -2.24 4.44
CA ARG A 30 -15.58 -3.12 4.38
C ARG A 30 -14.27 -2.34 4.54
N ALA A 31 -14.21 -1.11 4.02
CA ALA A 31 -13.08 -0.22 4.23
C ALA A 31 -12.91 0.18 5.71
N ALA A 32 -14.03 0.41 6.41
CA ALA A 32 -14.03 0.73 7.85
C ALA A 32 -13.52 -0.45 8.67
N GLU A 33 -13.97 -1.67 8.38
CA GLU A 33 -13.46 -2.90 8.99
C GLU A 33 -11.96 -3.09 8.74
N THR A 34 -11.51 -2.89 7.50
CA THR A 34 -10.09 -3.05 7.11
C THR A 34 -9.19 -2.07 7.86
N LEU A 35 -9.67 -0.85 8.12
CA LEU A 35 -8.91 0.19 8.82
C LEU A 35 -9.14 0.19 10.34
N ASN A 36 -9.95 -0.74 10.89
CA ASN A 36 -10.40 -0.74 12.28
C ASN A 36 -11.01 0.60 12.72
N LEU A 37 -11.79 1.21 11.83
CA LEU A 37 -12.49 2.48 12.07
C LEU A 37 -14.00 2.26 12.08
N SER A 38 -14.73 3.17 12.71
CA SER A 38 -16.17 3.22 12.54
C SER A 38 -16.52 3.81 11.16
N GLN A 39 -17.57 3.29 10.53
CA GLN A 39 -18.11 3.85 9.28
C GLN A 39 -18.35 5.37 9.32
N PRO A 40 -18.90 5.99 10.40
CA PRO A 40 -19.05 7.45 10.45
C PRO A 40 -17.71 8.20 10.52
N ALA A 41 -16.70 7.66 11.20
CA ALA A 41 -15.37 8.27 11.23
C ALA A 41 -14.70 8.23 9.84
N LEU A 42 -14.86 7.11 9.14
CA LEU A 42 -14.37 6.94 7.78
C LEU A 42 -15.06 7.89 6.81
N SER A 43 -16.40 7.96 6.85
CA SER A 43 -17.20 8.87 6.02
C SER A 43 -16.82 10.34 6.26
N LYS A 44 -16.62 10.74 7.52
CA LYS A 44 -16.15 12.09 7.87
C LYS A 44 -14.77 12.40 7.26
N THR A 45 -13.83 11.48 7.39
CA THR A 45 -12.45 11.63 6.85
C THR A 45 -12.45 11.76 5.33
N LEU A 46 -13.35 11.03 4.65
CA LEU A 46 -13.52 11.06 3.20
C LEU A 46 -14.19 12.36 2.74
N ASN A 47 -15.23 12.83 3.43
CA ASN A 47 -15.85 14.13 3.15
C ASN A 47 -14.86 15.28 3.35
N GLU A 48 -14.04 15.24 4.39
CA GLU A 48 -12.96 16.22 4.60
C GLU A 48 -11.96 16.22 3.43
N LEU A 49 -11.62 15.03 2.91
CA LEU A 49 -10.75 14.92 1.74
C LEU A 49 -11.39 15.55 0.49
N GLU A 50 -12.66 15.27 0.21
CA GLU A 50 -13.38 15.87 -0.93
C GLU A 50 -13.50 17.39 -0.81
N GLN A 51 -13.66 17.91 0.41
CA GLN A 51 -13.65 19.36 0.65
C GLN A 51 -12.27 19.98 0.40
N LEU A 52 -11.20 19.28 0.76
CA LEU A 52 -9.83 19.76 0.53
C LEU A 52 -9.45 19.72 -0.95
N THR A 53 -9.82 18.66 -1.68
CA THR A 53 -9.58 18.55 -3.13
C THR A 53 -10.51 19.45 -3.93
N GLY A 54 -11.67 19.81 -3.38
CA GLY A 54 -12.71 20.56 -4.08
C GLY A 54 -13.40 19.76 -5.18
N ALA A 55 -13.21 18.43 -5.19
CA ALA A 55 -13.75 17.51 -6.19
C ALA A 55 -14.39 16.31 -5.50
N ARG A 56 -15.52 15.84 -6.05
CA ARG A 56 -16.10 14.56 -5.66
C ARG A 56 -15.22 13.44 -6.18
N LEU A 57 -14.68 12.64 -5.29
CA LEU A 57 -13.78 11.53 -5.64
C LEU A 57 -14.56 10.22 -5.76
N PHE A 58 -15.74 10.14 -5.13
CA PHE A 58 -16.64 9.01 -5.26
C PHE A 58 -18.05 9.42 -5.71
N GLU A 59 -18.66 8.56 -6.53
CA GLU A 59 -20.05 8.60 -6.91
C GLU A 59 -20.86 7.57 -6.10
N ARG A 60 -22.11 7.94 -5.81
CA ARG A 60 -23.06 7.06 -5.12
C ARG A 60 -23.72 6.15 -6.15
N GLY A 61 -23.27 4.90 -6.21
CA GLY A 61 -23.86 3.87 -7.05
C GLY A 61 -24.72 2.87 -6.28
N ARG A 62 -25.54 2.11 -7.00
CA ARG A 62 -26.27 0.95 -6.45
C ARG A 62 -25.36 -0.14 -5.87
N GLN A 63 -24.10 -0.19 -6.32
CA GLN A 63 -23.11 -1.18 -5.92
C GLN A 63 -22.14 -0.68 -4.83
N GLY A 64 -22.31 0.56 -4.34
CA GLY A 64 -21.43 1.16 -3.34
C GLY A 64 -20.70 2.41 -3.85
N ALA A 65 -19.48 2.60 -3.36
CA ALA A 65 -18.64 3.75 -3.68
C ALA A 65 -17.87 3.46 -4.99
N GLN A 66 -18.20 4.18 -6.05
CA GLN A 66 -17.50 4.11 -7.33
C GLN A 66 -16.60 5.33 -7.49
N LEU A 67 -15.39 5.14 -8.04
CA LEU A 67 -14.49 6.27 -8.30
C LEU A 67 -15.03 7.13 -9.43
N THR A 68 -14.90 8.44 -9.28
CA THR A 68 -15.11 9.39 -10.37
C THR A 68 -13.83 9.53 -11.19
N LEU A 69 -13.91 10.14 -12.38
CA LEU A 69 -12.72 10.48 -13.19
C LEU A 69 -11.62 11.22 -12.39
N PRO A 70 -11.92 12.30 -11.63
CA PRO A 70 -10.90 12.92 -10.77
C PRO A 70 -10.48 12.00 -9.60
N GLY A 71 -11.36 11.11 -9.13
CA GLY A 71 -11.02 10.09 -8.13
C GLY A 71 -9.96 9.09 -8.63
N GLU A 72 -10.07 8.62 -9.86
CA GLU A 72 -9.09 7.71 -10.48
C GLU A 72 -7.71 8.36 -10.64
N GLN A 73 -7.70 9.62 -11.10
CA GLN A 73 -6.46 10.41 -11.19
C GLN A 73 -5.84 10.59 -9.80
N PHE A 74 -6.65 10.97 -8.82
CA PHE A 74 -6.21 11.15 -7.44
C PHE A 74 -5.66 9.85 -6.83
N LEU A 75 -6.28 8.70 -7.12
CA LEU A 75 -5.82 7.39 -6.66
C LEU A 75 -4.40 7.08 -7.10
N THR A 76 -4.08 7.34 -8.36
CA THR A 76 -2.74 7.12 -8.91
C THR A 76 -1.69 7.91 -8.14
N HIS A 77 -2.00 9.16 -7.78
CA HIS A 77 -1.11 10.01 -6.98
C HIS A 77 -1.05 9.59 -5.51
N ALA A 78 -2.19 9.26 -4.90
CA ALA A 78 -2.28 8.85 -3.51
C ALA A 78 -1.45 7.58 -3.24
N VAL A 79 -1.55 6.58 -4.13
CA VAL A 79 -0.77 5.34 -4.02
C VAL A 79 0.74 5.63 -4.09
N ARG A 80 1.18 6.48 -5.02
CA ARG A 80 2.61 6.86 -5.15
C ARG A 80 3.14 7.57 -3.90
N VAL A 81 2.34 8.44 -3.28
CA VAL A 81 2.74 9.13 -2.04
C VAL A 81 2.88 8.14 -0.89
N LEU A 82 1.92 7.22 -0.73
CA LEU A 82 2.01 6.19 0.31
C LEU A 82 3.20 5.25 0.08
N ASP A 83 3.47 4.88 -1.17
CA ASP A 83 4.60 4.02 -1.54
C ASP A 83 5.95 4.70 -1.28
N ALA A 84 6.07 6.00 -1.58
CA ALA A 84 7.27 6.78 -1.26
C ALA A 84 7.54 6.82 0.25
N ILE A 85 6.49 6.93 1.07
CA ILE A 85 6.60 6.92 2.54
C ILE A 85 7.01 5.55 3.05
N ASN A 86 6.41 4.48 2.53
CA ASN A 86 6.80 3.12 2.87
C ASN A 86 8.27 2.85 2.50
N THR A 87 8.69 3.28 1.32
CA THR A 87 10.07 3.17 0.85
C THR A 87 11.04 3.94 1.76
N ALA A 88 10.67 5.16 2.16
CA ALA A 88 11.45 5.94 3.12
C ALA A 88 11.58 5.21 4.48
N GLY A 89 10.49 4.64 5.00
CA GLY A 89 10.51 3.86 6.24
C GLY A 89 11.39 2.61 6.16
N GLN A 90 11.34 1.90 5.03
CA GLN A 90 12.21 0.73 4.78
C GLN A 90 13.67 1.13 4.67
N SER A 91 13.98 2.27 4.07
CA SER A 91 15.37 2.76 3.94
C SER A 91 16.03 3.08 5.28
N LEU A 92 15.22 3.45 6.30
CA LEU A 92 15.70 3.70 7.66
C LEU A 92 15.98 2.39 8.41
N HIS A 93 15.05 1.42 8.35
CA HIS A 93 15.24 0.10 8.97
C HIS A 93 16.39 -0.68 8.33
N ARG A 94 16.59 -0.52 7.01
CA ARG A 94 17.72 -1.15 6.30
C ARG A 94 19.08 -0.75 6.83
N LYS A 95 19.25 0.39 7.51
CA LYS A 95 20.53 0.76 8.14
C LYS A 95 20.77 0.08 9.49
N GLU A 96 19.71 -0.33 10.20
CA GLU A 96 19.82 -1.05 11.46
C GLU A 96 20.05 -2.56 11.23
N ASP A 97 19.52 -3.10 10.12
CA ASP A 97 19.75 -4.49 9.68
C ASP A 97 21.03 -4.70 8.85
N LEU A 98 21.97 -3.72 8.82
CA LEU A 98 23.31 -3.92 8.25
C LEU A 98 24.23 -4.74 9.17
N ASN A 99 23.66 -5.65 9.95
CA ASN A 99 24.36 -6.83 10.40
C ASN A 99 23.57 -8.05 9.89
N ASN A 100 23.84 -8.39 8.63
CA ASN A 100 23.75 -9.74 8.07
C ASN A 100 22.49 -10.13 7.26
N ASP A 101 22.17 -9.43 6.16
CA ASP A 101 21.38 -10.09 5.11
C ASP A 101 21.87 -9.74 3.69
N VAL A 102 22.87 -10.50 3.23
CA VAL A 102 23.37 -10.44 1.86
C VAL A 102 22.37 -11.18 0.96
N VAL A 103 21.44 -10.45 0.34
CA VAL A 103 20.53 -11.04 -0.66
C VAL A 103 21.34 -11.39 -1.91
N ARG A 104 21.73 -12.67 -2.03
CA ARG A 104 22.35 -13.21 -3.25
C ARG A 104 21.29 -13.43 -4.32
N VAL A 105 21.20 -12.51 -5.27
CA VAL A 105 20.44 -12.70 -6.50
C VAL A 105 21.31 -13.46 -7.49
N GLY A 106 21.11 -14.78 -7.59
CA GLY A 106 21.68 -15.58 -8.66
C GLY A 106 20.85 -15.40 -9.93
N ALA A 107 21.41 -14.74 -10.95
CA ALA A 107 20.86 -14.77 -12.30
C ALA A 107 21.60 -15.86 -13.09
N LEU A 108 20.89 -16.92 -13.49
CA LEU A 108 21.40 -17.86 -14.49
C LEU A 108 21.38 -17.14 -15.85
N PRO A 109 22.50 -17.05 -16.59
CA PRO A 109 22.54 -16.34 -17.88
C PRO A 109 21.90 -17.14 -19.03
N THR A 110 21.36 -18.33 -18.76
CA THR A 110 20.88 -19.26 -19.79
C THR A 110 19.37 -19.18 -19.91
N ALA A 111 18.89 -18.31 -20.78
CA ALA A 111 17.75 -18.59 -21.67
C ALA A 111 17.52 -17.40 -22.61
N ALA A 112 18.43 -17.24 -23.58
CA ALA A 112 18.10 -16.53 -24.81
C ALA A 112 18.22 -17.54 -25.97
N LEU A 113 17.11 -18.27 -26.18
CA LEU A 113 16.61 -18.89 -27.43
C LEU A 113 16.02 -20.29 -27.16
N GLY A 114 14.74 -20.32 -26.79
CA GLY A 114 13.94 -21.54 -26.66
C GLY A 114 12.84 -21.39 -25.59
N ASP A 115 11.60 -21.20 -26.04
CA ASP A 115 10.34 -21.34 -25.30
C ASP A 115 9.99 -20.31 -24.19
N ILE A 116 9.34 -19.26 -24.70
CA ILE A 116 8.34 -18.37 -24.11
C ILE A 116 7.33 -19.06 -23.18
N THR A 117 7.23 -18.58 -21.94
CA THR A 117 6.01 -18.24 -21.16
C THR A 117 6.38 -18.20 -19.66
N PHE A 118 6.75 -17.04 -19.12
CA PHE A 118 6.99 -16.89 -17.67
C PHE A 118 5.90 -16.04 -17.03
N GLY A 119 4.86 -16.73 -16.57
CA GLY A 119 3.94 -16.21 -15.58
C GLY A 119 4.63 -16.20 -14.21
N TYR A 120 4.77 -15.01 -13.61
CA TYR A 120 5.28 -14.87 -12.26
C TYR A 120 4.14 -15.21 -11.28
N ARG A 121 4.07 -16.47 -10.81
CA ARG A 121 3.12 -16.90 -9.77
C ARG A 121 3.85 -17.22 -8.46
N SER A 122 3.55 -16.35 -7.49
CA SER A 122 3.57 -16.51 -6.04
C SER A 122 4.86 -16.98 -5.36
N VAL A 123 5.41 -16.04 -4.59
CA VAL A 123 6.21 -16.27 -3.39
C VAL A 123 5.51 -17.28 -2.47
N SER A 124 6.23 -18.32 -2.06
CA SER A 124 5.86 -19.20 -0.96
C SER A 124 7.02 -19.20 0.04
N SER A 125 6.75 -18.66 1.23
CA SER A 125 7.63 -18.66 2.39
C SER A 125 7.88 -20.08 2.89
N ALA A 126 9.14 -20.50 2.92
CA ALA A 126 9.57 -21.70 3.64
C ALA A 126 10.52 -21.26 4.76
N THR A 127 9.94 -21.00 5.93
CA THR A 127 10.64 -20.94 7.21
C THR A 127 11.29 -22.30 7.45
N LYS A 128 12.63 -22.36 7.45
CA LYS A 128 13.37 -23.50 7.98
C LYS A 128 14.26 -23.00 9.13
N ARG A 129 13.69 -23.09 10.33
CA ARG A 129 14.44 -23.27 11.58
C ARG A 129 15.09 -24.63 11.48
N ASP A 130 16.41 -24.67 11.53
CA ASP A 130 17.20 -25.84 11.94
C ASP A 130 18.57 -25.30 12.34
N ASP A 131 18.76 -25.05 13.63
CA ASP A 131 20.07 -25.15 14.25
C ASP A 131 19.90 -26.08 15.46
N LEU A 132 20.29 -27.33 15.22
CA LEU A 132 20.70 -28.29 16.24
C LEU A 132 22.10 -27.91 16.70
N ALA A 133 22.30 -27.80 18.01
CA ALA A 133 23.52 -28.23 18.67
C ALA A 133 23.09 -28.92 19.98
N SER A 134 23.03 -30.25 19.95
CA SER A 134 23.96 -31.16 20.65
C SER A 134 23.55 -31.35 22.11
N CYS A 135 22.87 -32.44 22.47
CA CYS A 135 23.43 -33.79 22.72
C CYS A 135 24.53 -33.82 23.81
N ASP A 136 24.27 -34.75 24.74
CA ASP A 136 25.16 -35.44 25.69
C ASP A 136 25.39 -34.71 27.04
N ASN A 137 24.69 -35.05 28.13
CA ASN A 137 24.63 -36.31 28.92
C ASN A 137 25.83 -36.48 29.88
N GLU A 138 25.64 -36.08 31.14
CA GLU A 138 25.85 -36.91 32.36
C GLU A 138 25.13 -36.28 33.56
#